data_AF-A0A8T1DED0-F1
#
_entry.id   AF-A0A8T1DED0-F1
#
_cell.length_a   1.000
_cell.length_b   1.000
_cell.length_c   1.000
_cell.angle_alpha   90.00
_cell.angle_beta   90.00
_cell.angle_gamma   90.00
#
_symmetry.space_group_name_H-M   'P 1'
#
loop_
_entity.id
_entity.type
_entity.pdbx_description
1 polymer ?
#
loop_
_entity_poly.entity_id
_entity_poly.type
_entity_poly.pdbx_seq_one_letter_code
_entity_poly.pdbx_strand_id
1 'polypeptide(L)'
;MNHSDTETTKKEDSEAEVRRLLRHSNGLRTLWSGKGLHYEMGELAAGVMLDRKRSRAADRGTCITQSIGLLSYKQLRPRDAQGKERKWATYQGLLSGRKVKCIEDIVKIQYLKQGVITCIPVTWTLPLQSGQAHLFRELCLSLVAQFPELVFRQTDAPSLRVHHSLDDPHHTFWVEVVEEDAHIMHQWGSTVQRVWSSVDAVTPEAAVASHLGIDERKLWITPHPWLTKLRPLWAGKRRWSTTRQQYRKQITACRQKKAKEKQQEYFKHGTEQNERIATALEQLQWKRIQRMEGLTQIQVRKPNM
;
A
#
# COMPACT_ATOMS: atom_id res chain seq x y z
N MET A 1 10.69 25.66 9.19
CA MET A 1 10.06 26.58 8.23
C MET A 1 9.92 25.88 6.88
N ASN A 2 8.67 25.72 6.45
CA ASN A 2 8.18 25.69 5.05
C ASN A 2 8.81 24.68 4.07
N HIS A 3 8.66 23.38 4.34
CA HIS A 3 8.78 22.33 3.29
C HIS A 3 7.43 21.66 2.96
N SER A 4 6.36 21.91 3.73
CA SER A 4 5.01 21.41 3.42
C SER A 4 4.29 22.24 2.36
N ASP A 5 4.48 23.56 2.40
CA ASP A 5 3.64 24.51 1.67
C ASP A 5 4.10 24.68 0.22
N THR A 6 5.38 24.42 -0.07
CA THR A 6 6.00 24.51 -1.41
C THR A 6 5.73 23.29 -2.29
N GLU A 7 5.52 22.10 -1.71
CA GLU A 7 5.17 20.89 -2.48
C GLU A 7 3.67 20.79 -2.77
N THR A 8 2.82 21.22 -1.83
CA THR A 8 1.36 21.27 -2.02
C THR A 8 0.99 22.27 -3.11
N THR A 9 1.59 23.47 -3.10
CA THR A 9 1.43 24.49 -4.15
C THR A 9 1.87 24.00 -5.53
N LYS A 10 3.07 23.41 -5.69
CA LYS A 10 3.52 22.83 -6.98
C LYS A 10 2.60 21.72 -7.51
N LYS A 11 2.07 20.86 -6.62
CA LYS A 11 1.15 19.78 -6.97
C LYS A 11 -0.24 20.32 -7.36
N GLU A 12 -0.70 21.39 -6.70
CA GLU A 12 -1.97 22.08 -6.99
C GLU A 12 -1.92 22.85 -8.32
N ASP A 13 -0.81 23.52 -8.61
CA ASP A 13 -0.61 24.30 -9.84
C ASP A 13 -0.71 23.42 -11.09
N SER A 14 -0.13 22.23 -10.99
CA SER A 14 -0.10 21.27 -12.08
C SER A 14 -1.46 20.52 -12.21
N GLU A 15 -2.22 20.39 -11.11
CA GLU A 15 -3.66 20.05 -11.04
C GLU A 15 -4.50 20.91 -11.98
N ALA A 16 -4.39 22.21 -11.68
CA ALA A 16 -5.10 23.28 -12.33
C ALA A 16 -4.70 23.44 -13.80
N GLU A 17 -3.42 23.27 -14.13
CA GLU A 17 -2.92 23.31 -15.51
C GLU A 17 -3.57 22.25 -16.40
N VAL A 18 -3.54 20.99 -15.98
CA VAL A 18 -4.17 19.90 -16.74
C VAL A 18 -5.66 20.18 -16.94
N ARG A 19 -6.35 20.61 -15.87
CA ARG A 19 -7.77 20.95 -15.98
C ARG A 19 -8.03 22.08 -16.98
N ARG A 20 -7.17 23.11 -17.05
CA ARG A 20 -7.26 24.20 -18.04
C ARG A 20 -7.08 23.69 -19.48
N LEU A 21 -6.27 22.65 -19.67
CA LEU A 21 -6.08 22.02 -20.97
C LEU A 21 -7.28 21.19 -21.41
N LEU A 22 -8.03 20.60 -20.47
CA LEU A 22 -9.24 19.81 -20.76
C LEU A 22 -10.45 20.67 -21.11
N ARG A 23 -10.42 21.29 -22.30
CA ARG A 23 -11.46 22.16 -22.85
C ARG A 23 -11.68 21.90 -24.33
N HIS A 24 -12.89 22.17 -24.82
CA HIS A 24 -13.25 21.99 -26.22
C HIS A 24 -12.35 22.77 -27.18
N SER A 25 -11.94 23.99 -26.80
CA SER A 25 -10.98 24.81 -27.56
C SER A 25 -9.64 24.14 -27.79
N ASN A 26 -9.28 23.17 -26.95
CA ASN A 26 -8.00 22.46 -26.99
C ASN A 26 -8.16 21.03 -27.53
N GLY A 27 -9.27 20.75 -28.22
CA GLY A 27 -9.53 19.46 -28.87
C GLY A 27 -10.21 18.41 -27.98
N LEU A 28 -10.64 18.76 -26.76
CA LEU A 28 -11.46 17.86 -25.95
C LEU A 28 -12.85 17.67 -26.59
N ARG A 29 -13.22 16.42 -26.85
CA ARG A 29 -14.58 16.06 -27.26
C ARG A 29 -15.28 15.29 -26.14
N THR A 30 -16.47 15.76 -25.77
CA THR A 30 -17.33 15.06 -24.80
C THR A 30 -18.72 14.85 -25.39
N LEU A 31 -19.20 13.61 -25.38
CA LEU A 31 -20.50 13.25 -25.96
C LEU A 31 -21.29 12.35 -25.00
N TRP A 32 -22.53 12.69 -24.73
CA TRP A 32 -23.44 11.81 -23.98
C TRP A 32 -24.00 10.72 -24.89
N SER A 33 -23.97 9.48 -24.40
CA SER A 33 -24.55 8.31 -25.06
C SER A 33 -25.42 7.52 -24.07
N GLY A 34 -26.19 6.55 -24.57
CA GLY A 34 -26.95 5.62 -23.71
C GLY A 34 -26.08 4.77 -22.77
N LYS A 35 -24.76 4.75 -22.97
CA LYS A 35 -23.79 4.03 -22.12
C LYS A 35 -23.06 4.93 -21.12
N GLY A 36 -23.20 6.26 -21.22
CA GLY A 36 -22.50 7.23 -20.38
C GLY A 36 -21.88 8.36 -21.16
N LEU A 37 -21.02 9.13 -20.47
CA LEU A 37 -20.29 10.25 -21.03
C LEU A 37 -19.01 9.76 -21.70
N HIS A 38 -18.98 9.84 -23.02
CA HIS A 38 -17.78 9.59 -23.81
C HIS A 38 -16.84 10.79 -23.73
N TYR A 39 -15.56 10.51 -23.55
CA TYR A 39 -14.50 11.49 -23.45
C TYR A 39 -13.37 11.10 -24.41
N GLU A 40 -13.03 12.00 -25.32
CA GLU A 40 -11.90 11.87 -26.24
C GLU A 40 -10.98 13.08 -26.07
N MET A 41 -9.75 12.79 -25.65
CA MET A 41 -8.72 13.78 -25.37
C MET A 41 -8.08 14.29 -26.65
N GLY A 42 -7.90 15.62 -26.75
CA GLY A 42 -7.12 16.24 -27.82
C GLY A 42 -5.61 16.07 -27.64
N GLU A 43 -4.85 16.22 -28.73
CA GLU A 43 -3.39 16.03 -28.76
C GLU A 43 -2.64 16.97 -27.79
N LEU A 44 -3.11 18.21 -27.64
CA LEU A 44 -2.49 19.21 -26.75
C LEU A 44 -2.42 18.75 -25.29
N ALA A 45 -3.44 18.03 -24.81
CA ALA A 45 -3.45 17.51 -23.45
C ALA A 45 -2.64 16.21 -23.30
N ALA A 46 -2.36 15.49 -24.39
CA ALA A 46 -1.75 14.18 -24.35
C ALA A 46 -0.32 14.20 -23.79
N GLY A 47 0.51 15.16 -24.24
CA GLY A 47 1.88 15.32 -23.75
C GLY A 47 1.93 15.62 -22.26
N VAL A 48 1.16 16.63 -21.82
CA VAL A 48 1.10 17.03 -20.41
C VAL A 48 0.55 15.90 -19.52
N MET A 49 -0.47 15.16 -19.98
CA MET A 49 -0.98 14.00 -19.25
C MET A 49 0.06 12.89 -19.12
N LEU A 50 0.86 12.64 -20.17
CA LEU A 50 1.92 11.64 -20.15
C LEU A 50 3.04 12.05 -19.18
N ASP A 51 3.46 13.31 -19.22
CA ASP A 51 4.47 13.84 -18.31
C ASP A 51 3.98 13.81 -16.86
N ARG A 52 2.70 14.07 -16.63
CA ARG A 52 2.09 13.98 -15.30
C ARG A 52 1.98 12.54 -14.82
N LYS A 53 1.59 11.59 -15.68
CA LYS A 53 1.65 10.16 -15.38
C LYS A 53 3.08 9.75 -14.99
N ARG A 54 4.10 10.18 -15.74
CA ARG A 54 5.51 9.89 -15.47
C ARG A 54 5.99 10.50 -14.16
N SER A 55 5.71 11.78 -13.93
CA SER A 55 6.04 12.48 -12.68
C SER A 55 5.35 11.83 -11.49
N ARG A 56 4.07 11.47 -11.59
CA ARG A 56 3.37 10.75 -10.51
C ARG A 56 3.95 9.36 -10.27
N ALA A 57 4.33 8.64 -11.32
CA ALA A 57 5.02 7.36 -11.18
C ALA A 57 6.38 7.52 -10.48
N ALA A 58 7.13 8.56 -10.83
CA ALA A 58 8.41 8.90 -10.22
C ALA A 58 8.26 9.39 -8.76
N ASP A 59 7.16 10.05 -8.42
CA ASP A 59 6.91 10.62 -7.09
C ASP A 59 6.21 9.64 -6.14
N ARG A 60 5.34 8.76 -6.67
CA ARG A 60 4.37 7.97 -5.88
C ARG A 60 4.35 6.50 -6.27
N GLY A 61 5.12 6.07 -7.26
CA GLY A 61 5.06 4.71 -7.80
C GLY A 61 3.96 4.50 -8.82
N THR A 62 3.91 3.30 -9.38
CA THR A 62 2.96 2.95 -10.44
C THR A 62 1.52 3.00 -9.92
N CYS A 63 0.65 3.73 -10.62
CA CYS A 63 -0.78 3.74 -10.34
C CYS A 63 -1.42 2.39 -10.67
N ILE A 64 -2.16 1.82 -9.73
CA ILE A 64 -3.13 0.75 -9.98
C ILE A 64 -4.47 1.42 -10.30
N THR A 65 -4.89 1.42 -11.56
CA THR A 65 -6.04 2.24 -11.99
C THR A 65 -7.36 1.82 -11.34
N GLN A 66 -7.54 0.52 -11.10
CA GLN A 66 -8.70 -0.04 -10.39
C GLN A 66 -8.87 0.52 -8.98
N SER A 67 -7.77 0.91 -8.33
CA SER A 67 -7.79 1.43 -6.97
C SER A 67 -8.37 2.83 -6.83
N ILE A 68 -8.36 3.60 -7.92
CA ILE A 68 -8.89 4.97 -7.94
C ILE A 68 -10.38 4.95 -7.55
N GLY A 69 -11.12 3.92 -7.99
CA GLY A 69 -12.53 3.74 -7.61
C GLY A 69 -12.74 3.62 -6.10
N LEU A 70 -11.81 2.98 -5.39
CA LEU A 70 -11.91 2.73 -3.95
C LEU A 70 -11.56 3.94 -3.09
N LEU A 71 -11.00 5.00 -3.68
CA LEU A 71 -10.66 6.22 -2.95
C LEU A 71 -11.91 6.89 -2.39
N SER A 72 -11.78 7.48 -1.21
CA SER A 72 -12.85 8.31 -0.65
C SER A 72 -13.14 9.43 -1.62
N TYR A 73 -14.42 9.67 -1.93
CA TYR A 73 -14.77 10.74 -2.88
C TYR A 73 -14.23 12.10 -2.43
N LYS A 74 -14.07 12.32 -1.12
CA LYS A 74 -13.52 13.56 -0.55
C LYS A 74 -12.05 13.79 -0.92
N GLN A 75 -11.32 12.77 -1.37
CA GLN A 75 -9.93 12.89 -1.83
C GLN A 75 -9.82 13.40 -3.27
N LEU A 76 -10.91 13.33 -4.04
CA LEU A 76 -11.00 14.02 -5.32
C LEU A 76 -11.20 15.52 -5.05
N ARG A 77 -10.42 16.35 -5.75
CA ARG A 77 -10.47 17.81 -5.69
C ARG A 77 -11.20 18.32 -6.93
N PRO A 78 -12.51 18.66 -6.82
CA PRO A 78 -13.25 19.15 -7.96
C PRO A 78 -12.69 20.49 -8.41
N ARG A 79 -12.52 20.68 -9.72
CA ARG A 79 -12.01 21.92 -10.31
C ARG A 79 -12.89 22.36 -11.47
N ASP A 80 -13.05 23.66 -11.63
CA ASP A 80 -13.72 24.22 -12.81
C ASP A 80 -12.81 24.25 -14.03
N ALA A 81 -13.34 24.69 -15.18
CA ALA A 81 -12.57 24.80 -16.41
C ALA A 81 -11.32 25.68 -16.31
N GLN A 82 -11.26 26.61 -15.35
CA GLN A 82 -10.09 27.46 -15.10
C GLN A 82 -9.05 26.81 -14.17
N GLY A 83 -9.33 25.60 -13.67
CA GLY A 83 -8.47 24.88 -12.74
C GLY A 83 -8.65 25.29 -11.28
N LYS A 84 -9.61 26.19 -10.99
CA LYS A 84 -9.89 26.65 -9.64
C LYS A 84 -10.70 25.59 -8.89
N GLU A 85 -10.29 25.32 -7.65
CA GLU A 85 -10.98 24.33 -6.81
C GLU A 85 -12.42 24.76 -6.51
N ARG A 86 -13.30 23.77 -6.52
CA ARG A 86 -14.73 23.89 -6.22
C ARG A 86 -15.06 23.05 -5.00
N LYS A 87 -15.91 23.60 -4.14
CA LYS A 87 -16.39 22.89 -2.94
C LYS A 87 -17.32 21.75 -3.34
N TRP A 88 -17.24 20.64 -2.63
CA TRP A 88 -18.17 19.52 -2.77
C TRP A 88 -19.64 19.90 -2.56
N ALA A 89 -19.92 21.01 -1.86
CA ALA A 89 -21.26 21.59 -1.75
C ALA A 89 -21.93 21.85 -3.12
N THR A 90 -21.14 22.20 -4.15
CA THR A 90 -21.64 22.43 -5.51
C THR A 90 -22.10 21.13 -6.20
N TYR A 91 -21.60 19.99 -5.76
CA TYR A 91 -21.89 18.67 -6.34
C TYR A 91 -22.91 17.88 -5.49
N GLN A 92 -23.56 18.51 -4.51
CA GLN A 92 -24.54 17.83 -3.65
C GLN A 92 -25.64 17.16 -4.45
N GLY A 93 -26.10 17.76 -5.55
CA GLY A 93 -27.10 17.15 -6.44
C GLY A 93 -26.67 15.84 -7.11
N LEU A 94 -25.37 15.49 -7.11
CA LEU A 94 -24.86 14.18 -7.53
C LEU A 94 -24.73 13.19 -6.36
N LEU A 95 -24.62 13.69 -5.13
CA LEU A 95 -24.39 12.93 -3.90
C LEU A 95 -25.66 12.68 -3.07
N SER A 96 -26.67 13.55 -3.23
CA SER A 96 -27.88 13.59 -2.39
C SER A 96 -28.73 12.34 -2.57
N GLY A 97 -29.14 11.74 -1.45
CA GLY A 97 -30.06 10.61 -1.42
C GLY A 97 -29.41 9.22 -1.50
N ARG A 98 -28.08 9.10 -1.59
CA ARG A 98 -27.37 7.81 -1.65
C ARG A 98 -26.14 7.78 -0.74
N LYS A 99 -25.78 6.61 -0.22
CA LYS A 99 -24.61 6.40 0.65
C LYS A 99 -23.30 6.40 -0.17
N VAL A 100 -22.92 7.55 -0.72
CA VAL A 100 -21.65 7.71 -1.44
C VAL A 100 -20.48 7.74 -0.46
N LYS A 101 -19.55 6.80 -0.58
CA LYS A 101 -18.32 6.74 0.23
C LYS A 101 -17.08 6.88 -0.64
N CYS A 102 -17.07 6.22 -1.79
CA CYS A 102 -15.91 6.14 -2.68
C CYS A 102 -16.21 6.67 -4.09
N ILE A 103 -15.18 6.83 -4.91
CA ILE A 103 -15.31 7.33 -6.29
C ILE A 103 -16.13 6.37 -7.17
N GLU A 104 -15.98 5.06 -6.98
CA GLU A 104 -16.73 4.03 -7.71
C GLU A 104 -18.24 4.07 -7.45
N ASP A 105 -18.66 4.59 -6.30
CA ASP A 105 -20.08 4.80 -6.00
C ASP A 105 -20.68 5.89 -6.92
N ILE A 106 -19.84 6.79 -7.45
CA ILE A 106 -20.26 7.91 -8.30
C ILE A 106 -20.10 7.57 -9.77
N VAL A 107 -18.93 7.06 -10.16
CA VAL A 107 -18.54 6.87 -11.56
C VAL A 107 -17.74 5.58 -11.75
N LYS A 108 -18.13 4.82 -12.77
CA LYS A 108 -17.33 3.74 -13.33
C LYS A 108 -16.64 4.24 -14.59
N ILE A 109 -15.34 3.99 -14.72
CA ILE A 109 -14.55 4.43 -15.87
C ILE A 109 -14.20 3.21 -16.72
N GLN A 110 -14.57 3.30 -17.98
CA GLN A 110 -14.23 2.29 -18.98
C GLN A 110 -13.20 2.85 -19.94
N TYR A 111 -12.00 2.27 -19.95
CA TYR A 111 -11.00 2.55 -20.95
C TYR A 111 -11.40 1.92 -22.28
N LEU A 112 -11.28 2.66 -23.39
CA LEU A 112 -11.54 2.15 -24.74
C LEU A 112 -10.26 2.08 -25.55
N LYS A 113 -9.53 3.19 -25.64
CA LYS A 113 -8.22 3.30 -26.29
C LYS A 113 -7.48 4.49 -25.70
N GLN A 114 -6.23 4.68 -26.10
CA GLN A 114 -5.40 5.76 -25.56
C GLN A 114 -6.07 7.11 -25.82
N GLY A 115 -6.22 7.90 -24.76
CA GLY A 115 -6.90 9.19 -24.78
C GLY A 115 -8.43 9.12 -24.80
N VAL A 116 -9.03 7.92 -24.80
CA VAL A 116 -10.48 7.74 -24.94
C VAL A 116 -11.05 6.84 -23.85
N ILE A 117 -11.96 7.42 -23.06
CA ILE A 117 -12.62 6.74 -21.94
C ILE A 117 -14.13 7.00 -21.99
N THR A 118 -14.88 6.15 -21.31
CA THR A 118 -16.31 6.39 -21.02
C THR A 118 -16.51 6.45 -19.52
N CYS A 119 -17.10 7.54 -19.05
CA CYS A 119 -17.49 7.73 -17.66
C CYS A 119 -18.97 7.41 -17.51
N ILE A 120 -19.26 6.36 -16.75
CA ILE A 120 -20.60 5.82 -16.54
C ILE A 120 -21.07 6.23 -15.15
N PRO A 121 -22.16 7.01 -15.01
CA PRO A 121 -22.70 7.33 -13.70
C PRO A 121 -23.25 6.06 -13.04
N VAL A 122 -22.85 5.80 -11.79
CA VAL A 122 -23.30 4.64 -11.01
C VAL A 122 -24.50 5.01 -10.14
N THR A 123 -24.50 6.22 -9.63
CA THR A 123 -25.55 6.79 -8.78
C THR A 123 -26.80 7.23 -9.55
N TRP A 124 -26.82 7.18 -10.87
CA TRP A 124 -27.92 7.74 -11.66
C TRP A 124 -28.22 6.88 -12.88
N THR A 125 -29.50 6.77 -13.19
CA THR A 125 -29.98 6.18 -14.44
C THR A 125 -29.92 7.23 -15.54
N LEU A 126 -29.43 6.83 -16.71
CA LEU A 126 -29.43 7.70 -17.90
C LEU A 126 -30.84 7.78 -18.49
N PRO A 127 -31.24 8.93 -19.09
CA PRO A 127 -30.47 10.16 -19.25
C PRO A 127 -30.47 11.05 -17.99
N LEU A 128 -29.37 11.79 -17.77
CA LEU A 128 -29.28 12.78 -16.71
C LEU A 128 -29.99 14.08 -17.09
N GLN A 129 -30.53 14.78 -16.09
CA GLN A 129 -30.99 16.17 -16.29
C GLN A 129 -29.80 17.08 -16.66
N SER A 130 -30.04 18.11 -17.48
CA SER A 130 -28.97 18.98 -18.04
C SER A 130 -27.98 19.51 -17.00
N GLY A 131 -28.47 20.02 -15.85
CA GLY A 131 -27.62 20.50 -14.77
C GLY A 131 -26.75 19.41 -14.14
N GLN A 132 -27.32 18.22 -13.91
CA GLN A 132 -26.59 17.07 -13.38
C GLN A 132 -25.58 16.53 -14.38
N ALA A 133 -25.95 16.47 -15.66
CA ALA A 133 -25.08 16.06 -16.75
C ALA A 133 -23.86 16.99 -16.85
N HIS A 134 -24.05 18.30 -16.66
CA HIS A 134 -22.95 19.25 -16.61
C HIS A 134 -22.04 19.00 -15.40
N LEU A 135 -22.59 18.91 -14.19
CA LEU A 135 -21.80 18.67 -12.98
C LEU A 135 -21.03 17.34 -13.05
N PHE A 136 -21.66 16.29 -13.57
CA PHE A 136 -21.03 14.98 -13.74
C PHE A 136 -19.85 15.05 -14.72
N ARG A 137 -20.01 15.78 -15.83
CA ARG A 137 -18.90 16.05 -16.76
C ARG A 137 -17.74 16.75 -16.06
N GLU A 138 -18.00 17.83 -15.34
CA GLU A 138 -16.95 18.58 -14.63
C GLU A 138 -16.23 17.74 -13.57
N LEU A 139 -16.97 16.85 -12.91
CA LEU A 139 -16.41 15.90 -11.95
C LEU A 139 -15.47 14.89 -12.64
N CYS A 140 -15.90 14.31 -13.76
CA CYS A 140 -15.09 13.37 -14.53
C CYS A 140 -13.80 14.03 -15.06
N LEU A 141 -13.89 15.28 -15.52
CA LEU A 141 -12.71 16.05 -15.95
C LEU A 141 -11.75 16.32 -14.80
N SER A 142 -12.26 16.61 -13.60
CA SER A 142 -11.44 16.77 -12.40
C SER A 142 -10.74 15.46 -12.03
N LEU A 143 -11.45 14.34 -12.15
CA LEU A 143 -10.92 13.01 -11.87
C LEU A 143 -9.77 12.64 -12.83
N VAL A 144 -9.96 12.87 -14.13
CA VAL A 144 -8.92 12.65 -15.14
C VAL A 144 -7.74 13.60 -14.95
N ALA A 145 -7.97 14.86 -14.57
CA ALA A 145 -6.89 15.82 -14.29
C ALA A 145 -6.05 15.41 -13.07
N GLN A 146 -6.69 14.86 -12.04
CA GLN A 146 -6.02 14.39 -10.83
C GLN A 146 -5.35 13.01 -11.03
N PHE A 147 -5.89 12.17 -11.90
CA PHE A 147 -5.40 10.83 -12.22
C PHE A 147 -5.26 10.62 -13.74
N PRO A 148 -4.22 11.17 -14.38
CA PRO A 148 -3.96 11.04 -15.82
C PRO A 148 -3.89 9.60 -16.33
N GLU A 149 -3.56 8.65 -15.46
CA GLU A 149 -3.39 7.23 -15.75
C GLU A 149 -4.65 6.59 -16.30
N LEU A 150 -5.82 7.16 -15.99
CA LEU A 150 -7.11 6.70 -16.48
C LEU A 150 -7.26 6.75 -18.00
N VAL A 151 -6.55 7.65 -18.69
CA VAL A 151 -6.64 7.78 -20.17
C VAL A 151 -5.59 6.96 -20.91
N PHE A 152 -4.75 6.22 -20.20
CA PHE A 152 -3.75 5.34 -20.78
C PHE A 152 -4.13 3.87 -20.56
N ARG A 153 -3.55 2.98 -21.38
CA ARG A 153 -3.74 1.54 -21.22
C ARG A 153 -3.43 1.13 -19.78
N GLN A 154 -4.39 0.46 -19.16
CA GLN A 154 -4.25 -0.09 -17.82
C GLN A 154 -3.23 -1.23 -17.89
N THR A 155 -2.09 -1.03 -17.24
CA THR A 155 -1.10 -2.08 -16.99
C THR A 155 -1.32 -2.56 -15.57
N ASP A 156 -2.48 -3.18 -15.31
CA ASP A 156 -2.82 -3.76 -14.01
C ASP A 156 -2.05 -5.08 -13.78
N ALA A 157 -0.73 -5.03 -13.92
CA ALA A 157 0.11 -6.05 -13.32
C ALA A 157 -0.03 -5.91 -11.79
N PRO A 158 -0.01 -7.00 -11.02
CA PRO A 158 0.03 -6.96 -9.56
C PRO A 158 1.41 -6.47 -9.07
N SER A 159 1.85 -5.30 -9.51
CA SER A 159 3.13 -4.70 -9.14
C SER A 159 2.90 -3.63 -8.08
N LEU A 160 3.08 -4.04 -6.81
CA LEU A 160 3.22 -3.12 -5.68
C LEU A 160 4.62 -2.47 -5.67
N ARG A 161 5.05 -1.89 -6.80
CA ARG A 161 6.38 -1.29 -6.94
C ARG A 161 6.29 0.23 -6.82
N VAL A 162 6.81 0.75 -5.71
CA VAL A 162 7.13 2.17 -5.58
C VAL A 162 8.44 2.45 -6.30
N HIS A 163 8.42 3.44 -7.18
CA HIS A 163 9.56 3.84 -8.02
C HIS A 163 10.21 5.14 -7.55
N HIS A 164 9.72 5.77 -6.49
CA HIS A 164 10.33 6.98 -5.93
C HIS A 164 11.42 6.62 -4.93
N SER A 165 12.49 7.43 -4.89
CA SER A 165 13.53 7.30 -3.87
C SER A 165 12.92 7.50 -2.50
N LEU A 166 13.07 6.51 -1.64
CA LEU A 166 12.79 6.63 -0.21
C LEU A 166 14.02 7.20 0.48
N ASP A 167 13.82 7.96 1.56
CA ASP A 167 14.92 8.50 2.37
C ASP A 167 15.85 7.39 2.88
N ASP A 168 15.33 6.16 3.01
CA ASP A 168 16.11 4.95 3.27
C ASP A 168 15.51 3.75 2.49
N PRO A 169 16.19 3.26 1.45
CA PRO A 169 15.71 2.16 0.61
C PRO A 169 15.75 0.79 1.32
N HIS A 170 16.36 0.69 2.51
CA HIS A 170 16.63 -0.57 3.19
C HIS A 170 15.58 -0.97 4.23
N HIS A 171 14.53 -0.17 4.47
CA HIS A 171 13.39 -0.57 5.31
C HIS A 171 12.04 -0.38 4.60
N THR A 172 11.93 -0.99 3.43
CA THR A 172 10.68 -1.09 2.69
C THR A 172 9.89 -2.30 3.18
N PHE A 173 8.62 -2.12 3.56
CA PHE A 173 7.70 -3.21 3.89
C PHE A 173 6.54 -3.26 2.87
N TRP A 174 6.20 -4.45 2.41
CA TRP A 174 5.05 -4.68 1.53
C TRP A 174 4.29 -5.92 1.97
N VAL A 175 3.05 -6.06 1.51
CA VAL A 175 2.25 -7.26 1.73
C VAL A 175 2.23 -8.07 0.45
N GLU A 176 2.57 -9.35 0.55
CA GLU A 176 2.45 -10.35 -0.51
C GLU A 176 1.34 -11.33 -0.13
N VAL A 177 0.39 -11.58 -1.03
CA VAL A 177 -0.69 -12.55 -0.81
C VAL A 177 -0.36 -13.81 -1.59
N VAL A 178 -0.20 -14.93 -0.91
CA VAL A 178 0.07 -16.24 -1.50
C VAL A 178 -1.03 -17.18 -1.05
N GLU A 179 -1.79 -17.76 -1.99
CA GLU A 179 -2.79 -18.81 -1.71
C GLU A 179 -3.72 -18.46 -0.51
N GLU A 180 -4.25 -17.24 -0.52
CA GLU A 180 -5.15 -16.66 0.51
C GLU A 180 -4.49 -16.15 1.79
N ASP A 181 -3.21 -16.45 2.02
CA ASP A 181 -2.46 -15.92 3.17
C ASP A 181 -1.72 -14.62 2.83
N ALA A 182 -1.98 -13.57 3.62
CA ALA A 182 -1.23 -12.32 3.56
C ALA A 182 0.06 -12.40 4.37
N HIS A 183 1.19 -12.12 3.74
CA HIS A 183 2.52 -12.08 4.35
C HIS A 183 3.11 -10.69 4.25
N ILE A 184 3.61 -10.18 5.38
CA ILE A 184 4.37 -8.93 5.37
C ILE A 184 5.81 -9.27 5.03
N MET A 185 6.34 -8.61 4.02
CA MET A 185 7.68 -8.80 3.48
C MET A 185 8.48 -7.52 3.66
N HIS A 186 9.78 -7.64 3.85
CA HIS A 186 10.70 -6.50 3.91
C HIS A 186 12.00 -6.78 3.15
N GLN A 187 12.63 -5.73 2.63
CA GLN A 187 13.91 -5.83 1.92
C GLN A 187 14.99 -5.08 2.69
N TRP A 188 16.11 -5.75 2.96
CA TRP A 188 17.33 -5.10 3.43
C TRP A 188 18.47 -5.37 2.43
N GLY A 189 19.00 -4.33 1.80
CA GLY A 189 19.98 -4.50 0.71
C GLY A 189 19.39 -5.33 -0.44
N SER A 190 20.04 -6.45 -0.80
CA SER A 190 19.56 -7.39 -1.82
C SER A 190 18.71 -8.54 -1.28
N THR A 191 18.50 -8.62 0.03
CA THR A 191 17.82 -9.76 0.65
C THR A 191 16.37 -9.41 1.01
N VAL A 192 15.44 -10.20 0.49
CA VAL A 192 14.02 -10.17 0.84
C VAL A 192 13.76 -11.13 1.98
N GLN A 193 13.00 -10.70 2.98
CA GLN A 193 12.68 -11.49 4.18
C GLN A 193 11.22 -11.29 4.58
N ARG A 194 10.58 -12.36 5.08
CA ARG A 194 9.25 -12.31 5.67
C ARG A 194 9.31 -11.76 7.10
N VAL A 195 8.44 -10.81 7.40
CA VAL A 195 8.14 -10.39 8.78
C VAL A 195 7.23 -11.46 9.37
N TRP A 196 7.80 -12.25 10.26
CA TRP A 196 7.05 -13.26 10.99
C TRP A 196 6.20 -12.57 12.06
N SER A 197 4.88 -12.72 11.99
CA SER A 197 3.99 -12.27 13.06
C SER A 197 4.35 -13.01 14.35
N SER A 198 4.38 -12.29 15.49
CA SER A 198 4.16 -13.00 16.75
C SER A 198 2.75 -13.58 16.69
N VAL A 199 2.52 -14.68 17.41
CA VAL A 199 1.26 -15.43 17.38
C VAL A 199 0.05 -14.53 17.73
N ASP A 200 0.29 -13.37 18.35
CA ASP A 200 -0.73 -12.41 18.81
C ASP A 200 -0.83 -11.11 17.97
N ALA A 201 -0.04 -10.96 16.89
CA ALA A 201 -0.06 -9.72 16.10
C ALA A 201 -1.29 -9.67 15.17
N VAL A 202 -2.38 -9.09 15.66
CA VAL A 202 -3.67 -8.97 14.94
C VAL A 202 -3.58 -7.96 13.78
N THR A 203 -2.66 -6.99 13.83
CA THR A 203 -2.54 -5.93 12.82
C THR A 203 -1.15 -5.91 12.16
N PRO A 204 -1.06 -5.60 10.86
CA PRO A 204 0.22 -5.38 10.18
C PRO A 204 1.08 -4.28 10.83
N GLU A 205 0.42 -3.29 11.42
CA GLU A 205 1.04 -2.24 12.22
C GLU A 205 1.78 -2.81 13.43
N ALA A 206 1.13 -3.68 14.20
CA ALA A 206 1.74 -4.35 15.34
C ALA A 206 2.88 -5.29 14.91
N ALA A 207 2.73 -5.99 13.78
CA ALA A 207 3.77 -6.85 13.24
C ALA A 207 5.04 -6.06 12.86
N VAL A 208 4.88 -4.93 12.16
CA VAL A 208 6.00 -4.05 11.79
C VAL A 208 6.62 -3.38 13.03
N ALA A 209 5.80 -2.88 13.96
CA ALA A 209 6.29 -2.26 15.20
C ALA A 209 7.09 -3.25 16.06
N SER A 210 6.58 -4.48 16.21
CA SER A 210 7.27 -5.57 16.91
C SER A 210 8.58 -5.93 16.23
N HIS A 211 8.59 -6.04 14.90
CA HIS A 211 9.79 -6.38 14.13
C HIS A 211 10.88 -5.30 14.25
N LEU A 212 10.49 -4.02 14.34
CA LEU A 212 11.38 -2.89 14.57
C LEU A 212 11.69 -2.62 16.05
N GLY A 213 11.04 -3.36 16.97
CA GLY A 213 11.12 -3.14 18.42
C GLY A 213 10.78 -1.72 18.85
N ILE A 214 9.74 -1.12 18.24
CA ILE A 214 9.24 0.21 18.58
C ILE A 214 7.77 0.15 19.01
N ASP A 215 7.33 1.22 19.67
CA ASP A 215 5.93 1.43 20.00
C ASP A 215 5.11 1.68 18.73
N GLU A 216 3.98 0.98 18.58
CA GLU A 216 3.04 1.13 17.47
C GLU A 216 2.60 2.58 17.26
N ARG A 217 2.42 3.36 18.33
CA ARG A 217 2.05 4.79 18.25
C ARG A 217 3.13 5.67 17.62
N LYS A 218 4.37 5.16 17.57
CA LYS A 218 5.53 5.83 16.94
C LYS A 218 5.75 5.35 15.52
N LEU A 219 4.97 4.36 15.07
CA LEU A 219 4.96 3.86 13.71
C LEU A 219 3.98 4.71 12.90
N TRP A 220 4.51 5.39 11.88
CA TRP A 220 3.66 6.14 10.95
C TRP A 220 3.55 5.36 9.65
N ILE A 221 2.48 4.59 9.50
CA ILE A 221 2.22 3.84 8.27
C ILE A 221 1.51 4.72 7.28
N THR A 222 2.16 4.96 6.15
CA THR A 222 1.51 5.56 4.99
C THR A 222 0.99 4.41 4.13
N PRO A 223 -0.32 4.26 3.89
CA PRO A 223 -0.81 3.37 2.85
C PRO A 223 -0.31 3.89 1.49
N HIS A 224 -0.29 3.05 0.44
CA HIS A 224 -0.05 3.57 -0.91
C HIS A 224 -0.99 4.76 -1.12
N PRO A 225 -0.53 5.92 -1.61
CA PRO A 225 -1.38 7.12 -1.67
C PRO A 225 -2.64 6.96 -2.55
N TRP A 226 -2.81 5.80 -3.20
CA TRP A 226 -3.87 5.49 -4.15
C TRP A 226 -4.67 4.24 -3.79
N LEU A 227 -4.27 3.46 -2.79
CA LEU A 227 -4.94 2.20 -2.44
C LEU A 227 -5.51 2.32 -1.04
N THR A 228 -6.83 2.36 -0.95
CA THR A 228 -7.57 2.20 0.31
C THR A 228 -7.80 0.73 0.68
N LYS A 229 -7.32 -0.26 -0.09
CA LYS A 229 -7.47 -1.70 0.24
C LYS A 229 -6.31 -2.65 -0.11
N LEU A 230 -5.20 -2.18 -0.67
CA LEU A 230 -3.93 -2.93 -0.65
C LEU A 230 -2.96 -2.14 0.22
N ARG A 231 -2.43 -2.77 1.27
CA ARG A 231 -1.56 -2.12 2.26
C ARG A 231 -0.08 -2.34 1.89
N PRO A 232 0.58 -1.48 1.12
CA PRO A 232 2.01 -1.30 1.35
C PRO A 232 2.13 -0.41 2.60
N LEU A 233 2.85 -0.91 3.59
CA LEU A 233 2.98 -0.29 4.89
C LEU A 233 4.28 0.51 4.88
N TRP A 234 4.22 1.83 4.65
CA TRP A 234 5.42 2.66 4.64
C TRP A 234 5.61 3.34 5.98
N ALA A 235 6.63 2.99 6.75
CA ALA A 235 6.90 3.59 8.07
C ALA A 235 7.76 4.87 7.97
N GLY A 236 7.27 6.10 8.15
CA GLY A 236 8.11 7.34 8.18
C GLY A 236 7.38 8.61 8.67
N LYS A 237 7.94 9.62 9.35
CA LYS A 237 9.25 10.33 9.27
C LYS A 237 9.81 10.65 10.67
N ARG A 238 10.78 9.88 11.20
CA ARG A 238 11.76 10.35 12.23
C ARG A 238 12.78 9.30 12.72
N ARG A 239 12.64 8.01 12.37
CA ARG A 239 13.42 6.92 12.99
C ARG A 239 14.28 6.08 12.04
N TRP A 240 14.54 6.58 10.84
CA TRP A 240 15.40 5.95 9.83
C TRP A 240 16.91 6.04 10.15
N SER A 241 17.28 5.99 11.42
CA SER A 241 18.66 6.12 11.89
C SER A 241 19.05 5.00 12.86
N THR A 242 18.32 3.88 12.82
CA THR A 242 18.68 2.69 13.62
C THR A 242 19.82 1.99 12.91
N THR A 243 20.94 1.77 13.59
CA THR A 243 22.11 1.18 12.93
C THR A 243 21.87 -0.30 12.61
N ARG A 244 22.50 -0.82 11.55
CA ARG A 244 22.47 -2.25 11.18
C ARG A 244 22.75 -3.18 12.38
N GLN A 245 23.59 -2.73 13.30
CA GLN A 245 23.94 -3.46 14.52
C GLN A 245 22.75 -3.60 15.47
N GLN A 246 21.99 -2.53 15.69
CA GLN A 246 20.78 -2.55 16.53
C GLN A 246 19.72 -3.47 15.94
N TYR A 247 19.57 -3.47 14.61
CA TYR A 247 18.64 -4.34 13.90
C TYR A 247 18.99 -5.83 14.06
N ARG A 248 20.26 -6.20 13.83
CA ARG A 248 20.74 -7.57 14.07
C ARG A 248 20.56 -8.03 15.51
N LYS A 249 20.73 -7.11 16.46
CA LYS A 249 20.52 -7.37 17.88
C LYS A 249 19.06 -7.69 18.17
N GLN A 250 18.12 -6.93 17.62
CA GLN A 250 16.68 -7.19 17.77
C GLN A 250 16.24 -8.50 17.13
N ILE A 251 16.68 -8.79 15.89
CA ILE A 251 16.36 -10.08 15.23
C ILE A 251 16.84 -11.25 16.08
N THR A 252 18.09 -11.18 16.56
CA THR A 252 18.68 -12.23 17.41
C THR A 252 17.90 -12.36 18.73
N ALA A 253 17.54 -11.25 19.37
CA ALA A 253 16.76 -11.26 20.60
C ALA A 253 15.37 -11.88 20.41
N CYS A 254 14.68 -11.56 19.31
CA CYS A 254 13.38 -12.14 18.97
C CYS A 254 13.48 -13.66 18.74
N ARG A 255 14.49 -14.11 17.99
CA ARG A 255 14.76 -15.55 17.79
C ARG A 255 15.02 -16.28 19.11
N GLN A 256 15.82 -15.69 19.99
CA GLN A 256 16.13 -16.26 21.30
C GLN A 256 14.89 -16.33 22.20
N LYS A 257 14.07 -15.28 22.22
CA LYS A 257 12.82 -15.25 22.99
C LYS A 257 11.89 -16.38 22.55
N LYS A 258 11.68 -16.57 21.24
CA LYS A 258 10.86 -17.64 20.70
C LYS A 258 11.42 -19.03 20.99
N ALA A 259 12.74 -19.20 20.91
CA ALA A 259 13.38 -20.46 21.29
C ALA A 259 13.11 -20.80 22.76
N LYS A 260 13.16 -19.81 23.66
CA LYS A 260 12.79 -19.98 25.07
C LYS A 260 11.31 -20.29 25.25
N GLU A 261 10.42 -19.59 24.57
CA GLU A 261 8.96 -19.82 24.63
C GLU A 261 8.62 -21.26 24.18
N LYS A 262 9.17 -21.70 23.05
CA LYS A 262 9.01 -23.10 22.60
C LYS A 262 9.62 -24.10 23.57
N GLN A 263 10.79 -23.81 24.13
CA GLN A 263 11.40 -24.68 25.13
C GLN A 263 10.49 -24.81 26.36
N GLN A 264 9.89 -23.72 26.82
CA GLN A 264 8.91 -23.73 27.91
C GLN A 264 7.64 -24.50 27.55
N GLU A 265 7.15 -24.37 26.32
CA GLU A 265 5.98 -25.11 25.83
C GLU A 265 6.24 -26.62 25.79
N TYR A 266 7.37 -27.05 25.21
CA TYR A 266 7.78 -28.45 25.24
C TYR A 266 7.98 -28.97 26.66
N PHE A 267 8.52 -28.13 27.55
CA PHE A 267 8.69 -28.49 28.94
C PHE A 267 7.34 -28.70 29.63
N LYS A 268 6.40 -27.76 29.47
CA LYS A 268 5.02 -27.88 30.01
C LYS A 268 4.31 -29.13 29.48
N HIS A 269 4.35 -29.35 28.17
CA HIS A 269 3.76 -30.53 27.56
C HIS A 269 4.43 -31.83 28.04
N GLY A 270 5.75 -31.83 28.21
CA GLY A 270 6.49 -32.96 28.79
C GLY A 270 6.12 -33.22 30.26
N THR A 271 5.94 -32.17 31.06
CA THR A 271 5.47 -32.30 32.46
C THR A 271 4.05 -32.84 32.53
N GLU A 272 3.15 -32.41 31.63
CA GLU A 272 1.77 -32.88 31.56
C GLU A 272 1.70 -34.37 31.17
N GLN A 273 2.59 -34.83 30.30
CA GLN A 273 2.63 -36.24 29.88
C GLN A 273 3.29 -37.17 30.91
N ASN A 274 4.40 -36.75 31.52
CA ASN A 274 5.14 -37.54 32.51
C ASN A 274 5.99 -36.66 33.42
N GLU A 275 5.39 -36.24 34.54
CA GLU A 275 6.00 -35.36 35.55
C GLU A 275 7.36 -35.88 36.04
N ARG A 276 7.46 -37.18 36.36
CA ARG A 276 8.70 -37.80 36.87
C ARG A 276 9.89 -37.68 35.91
N ILE A 277 9.66 -37.85 34.61
CA ILE A 277 10.72 -37.79 33.60
C ILE A 277 11.15 -36.34 33.39
N ALA A 278 10.20 -35.40 33.39
CA ALA A 278 10.50 -33.98 33.27
C ALA A 278 11.34 -33.46 34.44
N THR A 279 11.00 -33.82 35.69
CA THR A 279 11.80 -33.48 36.88
C THR A 279 13.20 -34.08 36.83
N ALA A 280 13.35 -35.32 36.34
CA ALA A 280 14.66 -35.95 36.17
C ALA A 280 15.52 -35.22 35.13
N LEU A 281 14.91 -34.74 34.04
CA LEU A 281 15.58 -33.98 32.99
C LEU A 281 16.02 -32.58 33.46
N GLU A 282 15.28 -31.91 34.35
CA GLU A 282 15.72 -30.64 34.95
C GLU A 282 16.96 -30.79 35.85
N GLN A 283 17.04 -31.92 36.56
CA GLN A 283 18.18 -32.23 37.44
C GLN A 283 19.42 -32.72 36.67
N LEU A 284 19.26 -33.05 35.38
CA LEU A 284 20.32 -33.49 34.50
C LEU A 284 21.10 -32.30 33.92
N GLN A 285 22.16 -31.91 34.62
CA GLN A 285 23.12 -30.95 34.07
C GLN A 285 23.96 -31.59 32.95
N TRP A 286 24.26 -30.82 31.89
CA TRP A 286 25.06 -31.29 30.75
C TRP A 286 26.42 -31.89 31.15
N LYS A 287 27.05 -31.34 32.21
CA LYS A 287 28.29 -31.87 32.80
C LYS A 287 28.13 -33.26 33.45
N ARG A 288 26.93 -33.59 33.93
CA ARG A 288 26.59 -34.91 34.50
C ARG A 288 26.33 -35.93 33.38
N ILE A 289 25.69 -35.52 32.30
CA ILE A 289 25.43 -36.37 31.12
C ILE A 289 26.75 -36.85 30.50
N GLN A 290 27.74 -35.97 30.37
CA GLN A 290 29.07 -36.34 29.87
C GLN A 290 29.87 -37.28 30.80
N ARG A 291 29.43 -37.45 32.05
CA ARG A 291 30.05 -38.33 33.05
C ARG A 291 29.27 -39.62 33.26
N MET A 292 28.14 -39.82 32.58
CA MET A 292 27.40 -41.08 32.64
C MET A 292 28.14 -42.13 31.82
N GLU A 293 28.66 -43.15 32.50
CA GLU A 293 29.32 -44.29 31.86
C GLU A 293 28.33 -45.01 30.92
N GLY A 294 28.77 -45.24 29.67
CA GLY A 294 27.97 -45.86 28.61
C GLY A 294 27.42 -44.91 27.54
N LEU A 295 27.36 -43.60 27.76
CA LEU A 295 26.97 -42.61 26.73
C LEU A 295 28.18 -41.99 25.99
N THR A 296 29.37 -42.04 26.60
CA THR A 296 30.64 -41.67 25.98
C THR A 296 31.43 -42.90 25.53
N GLN A 297 30.92 -43.65 24.57
CA GLN A 297 31.72 -44.61 23.80
C GLN A 297 31.58 -44.35 22.30
N ILE A 298 32.29 -43.32 21.84
CA ILE A 298 32.98 -43.41 20.55
C ILE A 298 34.46 -43.54 20.88
N GLN A 299 34.82 -44.66 21.52
CA GLN A 299 36.20 -45.12 21.43
C GLN A 299 36.36 -45.69 20.03
N VAL A 300 36.90 -44.88 19.13
CA VAL A 300 37.44 -45.34 17.85
C VAL A 300 38.41 -46.49 18.18
N ARG A 301 38.01 -47.73 17.86
CA ARG A 301 38.94 -48.85 17.82
C ARG A 301 40.04 -48.47 16.83
N LYS A 302 41.24 -48.16 17.33
CA LYS A 302 42.43 -48.15 16.49
C LYS A 302 42.62 -49.59 15.99
N PRO A 303 42.81 -49.83 14.68
CA PRO A 303 43.20 -51.15 14.22
C PRO A 303 44.58 -51.45 14.81
N ASN A 304 44.72 -52.64 15.40
CA ASN A 304 46.04 -53.20 15.68
C ASN A 304 46.73 -53.49 14.36
N MET A 305 48.07 -53.41 14.38
CA MET A 305 49.01 -53.75 13.31
C MET A 305 48.58 -54.96 12.47
#